data_AF-A0A5C6MIU9-F1
#
_entry.id   AF-A0A5C6MIU9-F1
#
_cell.length_a   1.000
_cell.length_b   1.000
_cell.length_c   1.000
_cell.angle_alpha   90.00
_cell.angle_beta   90.00
_cell.angle_gamma   90.00
#
_symmetry.space_group_name_H-M   'P 1'
#
loop_
_entity.id
_entity.type
_entity.pdbx_description
1 polymer ?
#
loop_
_entity_poly.entity_id
_entity_poly.type
_entity_poly.pdbx_seq_one_letter_code
_entity_poly.pdbx_strand_id
1 'polypeptide(L)'
;FPFWTHSSVGSQDRELRKVAQAVIVPLKSGLQSFNKVSEILLSVHADMVLPDTQTFHDIRRQILNMEQQLESSERIAAEELQDLDRQTEVLTADQGRLARLKQEKQLELDKLQKQLGSYRSSLETYKDALNTQRRNLESAKETLENMRKKRDEAETMRNVGLGLLVIPFVGWVVGSGLAIGGAIDMDQASDAVDTARSEVDSCESQVTTYCNKVSEFQSLISKAEREIQDVDHKIHQTDAKL
;
A
#
# COMPACT_ATOMS: atom_id res chain seq x y z
N PHE A 1 20.52 16.57 8.88
CA PHE A 1 19.45 17.54 8.60
C PHE A 1 18.32 17.33 9.60
N PRO A 2 18.11 18.21 10.59
CA PRO A 2 16.93 18.14 11.43
C PRO A 2 16.06 19.38 11.21
N PHE A 3 14.80 19.23 10.78
CA PHE A 3 13.80 20.28 11.03
C PHE A 3 12.36 19.80 10.80
N TRP A 4 11.50 20.17 11.75
CA TRP A 4 10.02 20.14 11.80
C TRP A 4 9.28 18.84 12.15
N THR A 5 8.99 18.67 13.44
CA THR A 5 7.67 18.23 13.94
C THR A 5 7.44 18.78 15.35
N HIS A 6 7.13 20.07 15.51
CA HIS A 6 6.67 20.59 16.82
C HIS A 6 5.65 21.75 16.75
N SER A 7 5.07 22.04 15.58
CA SER A 7 4.15 23.17 15.42
C SER A 7 2.67 22.88 15.68
N SER A 8 2.23 21.62 15.72
CA SER A 8 0.79 21.30 15.88
C SER A 8 0.31 21.36 17.33
N VAL A 9 1.12 20.87 18.28
CA VAL A 9 0.72 20.73 19.70
C VAL A 9 0.58 22.10 20.39
N GLY A 10 1.47 23.05 20.10
CA GLY A 10 1.41 24.39 20.69
C GLY A 10 0.26 25.28 20.19
N SER A 11 -0.38 24.90 19.08
CA SER A 11 -1.54 25.60 18.52
C SER A 11 -2.84 25.15 19.17
N GLN A 12 -3.05 23.83 19.31
CA GLN A 12 -4.26 23.26 19.93
C GLN A 12 -4.38 23.64 21.40
N ASP A 13 -3.28 23.61 22.16
CA ASP A 13 -3.26 23.99 23.58
C ASP A 13 -3.64 25.47 23.79
N ARG A 14 -3.27 26.33 22.83
CA ARG A 14 -3.61 27.75 22.87
C ARG A 14 -5.09 28.02 22.57
N GLU A 15 -5.70 27.28 21.65
CA GLU A 15 -7.13 27.39 21.35
C GLU A 15 -7.98 26.82 22.49
N LEU A 16 -7.64 25.64 23.02
CA LEU A 16 -8.27 25.06 24.22
C LEU A 16 -8.24 26.03 25.40
N ARG A 17 -7.11 26.72 25.61
CA ARG A 17 -6.98 27.70 26.68
C ARG A 17 -7.86 28.93 26.47
N LYS A 18 -8.04 29.40 25.23
CA LYS A 18 -8.96 30.51 24.92
C LYS A 18 -10.41 30.11 25.16
N VAL A 19 -10.80 28.92 24.69
CA VAL A 19 -12.16 28.38 24.88
C VAL A 19 -12.46 28.20 26.37
N ALA A 20 -11.55 27.56 27.10
CA ALA A 20 -11.69 27.41 28.55
C ALA A 20 -11.81 28.77 29.24
N GLN A 21 -11.04 29.77 28.82
CA GLN A 21 -11.13 31.11 29.39
C GLN A 21 -12.45 31.81 29.05
N ALA A 22 -12.98 31.62 27.84
CA ALA A 22 -14.25 32.17 27.40
C ALA A 22 -15.45 31.60 28.19
N VAL A 23 -15.36 30.34 28.64
CA VAL A 23 -16.37 29.70 29.52
C VAL A 23 -16.15 30.09 30.99
N ILE A 24 -14.92 30.02 31.49
CA ILE A 24 -14.61 30.21 32.92
C ILE A 24 -14.87 31.65 33.37
N VAL A 25 -14.65 32.65 32.52
CA VAL A 25 -14.81 34.06 32.90
C VAL A 25 -16.27 34.41 33.23
N PRO A 26 -17.26 34.17 32.33
CA PRO A 26 -18.66 34.40 32.66
C PRO A 26 -19.15 33.51 33.81
N LEU A 27 -18.74 32.22 33.84
CA LEU A 27 -19.09 31.32 34.94
C LEU A 27 -18.67 31.87 36.32
N LYS A 28 -17.42 32.33 36.42
CA LYS A 28 -16.88 32.94 37.65
C LYS A 28 -17.65 34.22 38.02
N SER A 29 -17.96 35.07 37.04
CA SER A 29 -18.74 36.29 37.28
C SER A 29 -20.18 36.01 37.73
N GLY A 30 -20.81 34.97 37.18
CA GLY A 30 -22.12 34.49 37.62
C GLY A 30 -22.08 33.97 39.06
N LEU A 31 -21.11 33.12 39.39
CA LEU A 31 -20.90 32.60 40.75
C LEU A 31 -20.56 33.68 41.78
N GLN A 32 -19.82 34.72 41.38
CA GLN A 32 -19.57 35.89 42.23
C GLN A 32 -20.86 36.65 42.53
N SER A 33 -21.75 36.79 41.54
CA SER A 33 -23.06 37.43 41.72
C SER A 33 -23.95 36.60 42.65
N PHE A 34 -23.92 35.26 42.51
CA PHE A 34 -24.57 34.34 43.45
C PHE A 34 -24.07 34.53 44.89
N ASN A 35 -22.75 34.51 45.11
CA ASN A 35 -22.17 34.72 46.45
C ASN A 35 -22.59 36.06 47.04
N LYS A 36 -22.66 37.13 46.22
CA LYS A 36 -23.09 38.45 46.66
C LYS A 36 -24.55 38.46 47.11
N VAL A 37 -25.43 37.77 46.39
CA VAL A 37 -26.83 37.59 46.81
C VAL A 37 -26.88 36.84 48.15
N SER A 38 -26.12 35.75 48.29
CA SER A 38 -26.05 34.98 49.53
C SER A 38 -25.57 35.84 50.71
N GLU A 39 -24.53 36.65 50.53
CA GLU A 39 -24.02 37.57 51.56
C GLU A 39 -25.08 38.58 52.00
N ILE A 40 -25.81 39.19 51.05
CA ILE A 40 -26.88 40.15 51.36
C ILE A 40 -28.01 39.45 52.13
N LEU A 41 -28.45 38.28 51.68
CA LEU A 41 -29.53 37.53 52.32
C LEU A 41 -29.16 37.03 53.73
N LEU A 42 -27.88 36.75 53.99
CA LEU A 42 -27.39 36.34 55.30
C LEU A 42 -27.16 37.51 56.28
N SER A 43 -27.06 38.74 55.78
CA SER A 43 -26.75 39.93 56.59
C SER A 43 -27.94 40.84 56.89
N VAL A 44 -29.08 40.63 56.24
CA VAL A 44 -30.28 41.48 56.35
C VAL A 44 -31.43 40.70 56.99
N HIS A 45 -32.20 41.34 57.89
CA HIS A 45 -33.42 40.75 58.44
C HIS A 45 -34.51 40.72 57.34
N ALA A 46 -35.21 39.60 57.21
CA ALA A 46 -36.11 39.34 56.07
C ALA A 46 -37.25 40.37 55.90
N ASP A 47 -37.63 41.07 56.96
CA ASP A 47 -38.62 42.15 57.00
C ASP A 47 -38.13 43.48 56.39
N MET A 48 -36.83 43.61 56.10
CA MET A 48 -36.22 44.80 55.49
C MET A 48 -36.06 44.72 53.97
N VAL A 49 -36.41 43.59 53.32
CA VAL A 49 -36.35 43.45 51.85
C VAL A 49 -37.68 43.90 51.24
N LEU A 50 -37.99 45.18 51.40
CA LEU A 50 -39.19 45.78 50.82
C LEU A 50 -38.93 46.18 49.35
N PRO A 51 -39.97 46.14 48.49
CA PRO A 51 -39.94 46.77 47.18
C PRO A 51 -39.45 48.24 47.31
N ASP A 52 -38.65 48.71 46.36
CA ASP A 52 -38.07 50.06 46.31
C ASP A 52 -36.93 50.36 47.31
N THR A 53 -36.46 49.37 48.06
CA THR A 53 -35.24 49.51 48.87
C THR A 53 -33.97 49.25 48.04
N GLN A 54 -32.86 49.87 48.46
CA GLN A 54 -31.55 49.63 47.84
C GLN A 54 -31.17 48.14 47.87
N THR A 55 -31.45 47.46 48.99
CA THR A 55 -31.22 46.01 49.15
C THR A 55 -31.99 45.18 48.12
N PHE A 56 -33.26 45.52 47.89
CA PHE A 56 -34.07 44.85 46.86
C PHE A 56 -33.51 45.06 45.45
N HIS A 57 -33.13 46.29 45.11
CA HIS A 57 -32.50 46.59 43.81
C HIS A 57 -31.14 45.91 43.64
N ASP A 58 -30.34 45.82 44.71
CA ASP A 58 -29.04 45.15 44.70
C ASP A 58 -29.16 43.65 44.48
N ILE A 59 -30.08 42.99 45.21
CA ILE A 59 -30.39 41.56 45.00
C ILE A 59 -30.86 41.33 43.56
N ARG A 60 -31.85 42.11 43.10
CA ARG A 60 -32.40 41.96 41.74
C ARG A 60 -31.32 42.13 40.66
N ARG A 61 -30.45 43.11 40.81
CA ARG A 61 -29.33 43.35 39.88
C ARG A 61 -28.34 42.19 39.87
N GLN A 62 -27.98 41.65 41.04
CA GLN A 62 -27.07 40.50 41.11
C GLN A 62 -27.70 39.23 40.54
N ILE A 63 -29.01 39.02 40.72
CA ILE A 63 -29.74 37.90 40.10
C ILE A 63 -29.73 38.04 38.58
N LEU A 64 -30.05 39.22 38.03
CA LEU A 64 -30.01 39.45 36.58
C LEU A 64 -28.60 39.29 36.00
N ASN A 65 -27.57 39.75 36.72
CA ASN A 65 -26.19 39.57 36.30
C ASN A 65 -25.77 38.09 36.36
N MET A 66 -26.19 37.36 37.41
CA MET A 66 -25.97 35.93 37.52
C MET A 66 -26.59 35.18 36.34
N GLU A 67 -27.87 35.44 36.05
CA GLU A 67 -28.61 34.82 34.95
C GLU A 67 -27.89 35.05 33.61
N GLN A 68 -27.59 36.31 33.27
CA GLN A 68 -26.94 36.65 32.02
C GLN A 68 -25.55 36.00 31.87
N GLN A 69 -24.74 36.00 32.93
CA GLN A 69 -23.38 35.46 32.88
C GLN A 69 -23.35 33.93 32.81
N LEU A 70 -24.26 33.26 33.53
CA LEU A 70 -24.38 31.81 33.48
C LEU A 70 -24.95 31.33 32.15
N GLU A 71 -25.98 31.98 31.61
CA GLU A 71 -26.52 31.67 30.28
C GLU A 71 -25.47 31.88 29.18
N SER A 72 -24.68 32.96 29.27
CA SER A 72 -23.55 33.16 28.35
C SER A 72 -22.50 32.07 28.45
N SER A 73 -22.17 31.61 29.67
CA SER A 73 -21.21 30.52 29.88
C SER A 73 -21.73 29.21 29.30
N GLU A 74 -23.01 28.90 29.52
CA GLU A 74 -23.66 27.69 29.04
C GLU A 74 -23.71 27.66 27.52
N ARG A 75 -24.11 28.77 26.89
CA ARG A 75 -24.15 28.88 25.43
C ARG A 75 -22.78 28.67 24.79
N ILE A 76 -21.74 29.31 25.32
CA ILE A 76 -20.36 29.13 24.80
C ILE A 76 -19.93 27.68 24.96
N ALA A 77 -20.19 27.06 26.12
CA ALA A 77 -19.84 25.65 26.34
C ALA A 77 -20.59 24.71 25.37
N ALA A 78 -21.87 24.97 25.10
CA ALA A 78 -22.66 24.18 24.17
C ALA A 78 -22.17 24.31 22.71
N GLU A 79 -21.85 25.52 22.27
CA GLU A 79 -21.30 25.78 20.93
C GLU A 79 -19.96 25.04 20.72
N GLU A 80 -19.07 25.07 21.72
CA GLU A 80 -17.75 24.45 21.67
C GLU A 80 -17.82 22.92 21.76
N LEU A 81 -18.72 22.37 22.58
CA LEU A 81 -18.99 20.94 22.62
C LEU A 81 -19.54 20.44 21.28
N GLN A 82 -20.45 21.20 20.67
CA GLN A 82 -20.99 20.84 19.36
C GLN A 82 -19.93 20.85 18.25
N ASP A 83 -18.99 21.79 18.30
CA ASP A 83 -17.88 21.82 17.35
C ASP A 83 -16.91 20.65 17.58
N LEU A 84 -16.61 20.32 18.83
CA LEU A 84 -15.79 19.15 19.19
C LEU A 84 -16.45 17.85 18.72
N ASP A 85 -17.76 17.69 18.91
CA ASP A 85 -18.52 16.53 18.44
C ASP A 85 -18.41 16.40 16.92
N ARG A 86 -18.60 17.50 16.18
CA ARG A 86 -18.45 17.53 14.72
C ARG A 86 -17.04 17.14 14.29
N GLN A 87 -16.00 17.68 14.93
CA GLN A 87 -14.61 17.35 14.60
C GLN A 87 -14.32 15.86 14.86
N THR A 88 -14.82 15.32 15.97
CA THR A 88 -14.67 13.91 16.35
C THR A 88 -15.40 12.99 15.37
N GLU A 89 -16.59 13.35 14.92
CA GLU A 89 -17.33 12.62 13.88
C GLU A 89 -16.54 12.56 12.56
N VAL A 90 -15.98 13.69 12.12
CA VAL A 90 -15.16 13.77 10.90
C VAL A 90 -13.91 12.90 11.02
N LEU A 91 -13.17 13.01 12.12
CA LEU A 91 -11.96 12.21 12.35
C LEU A 91 -12.28 10.70 12.41
N THR A 92 -13.38 10.32 13.08
CA THR A 92 -13.83 8.92 13.16
C THR A 92 -14.22 8.38 11.78
N ALA A 93 -14.94 9.17 10.98
CA ALA A 93 -15.30 8.81 9.61
C ALA A 93 -14.06 8.65 8.72
N ASP A 94 -13.09 9.56 8.85
CA ASP A 94 -11.83 9.51 8.12
C ASP A 94 -10.99 8.29 8.51
N GLN A 95 -10.93 7.95 9.81
CA GLN A 95 -10.26 6.75 10.30
C GLN A 95 -10.89 5.49 9.70
N GLY A 96 -12.22 5.40 9.67
CA GLY A 96 -12.94 4.30 9.04
C GLY A 96 -12.67 4.18 7.54
N ARG A 97 -12.59 5.31 6.83
CA ARG A 97 -12.24 5.34 5.40
C ARG A 97 -10.80 4.89 5.15
N LEU A 98 -9.84 5.37 5.95
CA LEU A 98 -8.43 5.00 5.82
C LEU A 98 -8.20 3.51 6.12
N ALA A 99 -8.89 2.95 7.12
CA ALA A 99 -8.83 1.53 7.44
C ALA A 99 -9.31 0.65 6.26
N ARG A 100 -10.43 1.02 5.62
CA ARG A 100 -10.93 0.33 4.43
C ARG A 100 -9.95 0.44 3.26
N LEU A 101 -9.40 1.62 3.02
CA LEU A 101 -8.42 1.85 1.95
C LEU A 101 -7.15 1.01 2.18
N LYS A 102 -6.65 0.92 3.42
CA LYS A 102 -5.51 0.07 3.79
C LYS A 102 -5.81 -1.40 3.48
N GLN A 103 -7.00 -1.89 3.84
CA GLN A 103 -7.40 -3.26 3.58
C GLN A 103 -7.48 -3.56 2.07
N GLU A 104 -8.07 -2.66 1.29
CA GLU A 104 -8.15 -2.80 -0.17
C GLU A 104 -6.76 -2.87 -0.81
N LYS A 105 -5.84 -2.00 -0.38
CA LYS A 105 -4.45 -2.00 -0.86
C LYS A 105 -3.67 -3.25 -0.47
N GLN A 106 -3.92 -3.79 0.72
CA GLN A 106 -3.32 -5.06 1.14
C GLN A 106 -3.80 -6.23 0.27
N LEU A 107 -5.08 -6.27 -0.08
CA LEU A 107 -5.62 -7.29 -0.99
C LEU A 107 -5.03 -7.16 -2.41
N GLU A 108 -4.84 -5.94 -2.89
CA GLU A 108 -4.17 -5.67 -4.16
C GLU A 108 -2.70 -6.15 -4.13
N LEU A 109 -1.97 -5.86 -3.05
CA LEU A 109 -0.59 -6.31 -2.83
C LEU A 109 -0.50 -7.84 -2.86
N ASP A 110 -1.36 -8.54 -2.12
CA ASP A 110 -1.38 -10.01 -2.04
C ASP A 110 -1.64 -10.63 -3.43
N LYS A 111 -2.53 -10.01 -4.22
CA LYS A 111 -2.79 -10.44 -5.60
C LYS A 111 -1.56 -10.27 -6.50
N LEU A 112 -0.89 -9.12 -6.42
CA LEU A 112 0.33 -8.85 -7.19
C LEU A 112 1.46 -9.82 -6.81
N GLN A 113 1.63 -10.12 -5.51
CA GLN A 113 2.62 -11.09 -5.03
C GLN A 113 2.35 -12.51 -5.54
N LYS A 114 1.09 -12.96 -5.52
CA LYS A 114 0.68 -14.25 -6.10
C LYS A 114 1.00 -14.31 -7.60
N GLN A 115 0.70 -13.26 -8.35
CA GLN A 115 1.01 -13.19 -9.78
C GLN A 115 2.51 -13.19 -10.04
N LEU A 116 3.30 -12.42 -9.27
CA LEU A 116 4.76 -12.44 -9.36
C LEU A 116 5.34 -13.83 -9.10
N GLY A 117 4.81 -14.57 -8.11
CA GLY A 117 5.21 -15.95 -7.83
C GLY A 117 4.99 -16.88 -9.02
N SER A 118 3.80 -16.79 -9.65
CA SER A 118 3.49 -17.55 -10.86
C SER A 118 4.44 -17.19 -12.01
N TYR A 119 4.69 -15.90 -12.27
CA TYR A 119 5.59 -15.47 -13.33
C TYR A 119 7.04 -15.90 -13.09
N ARG A 120 7.53 -15.90 -11.84
CA ARG A 120 8.87 -16.42 -11.50
C ARG A 120 8.99 -17.91 -11.75
N SER A 121 7.97 -18.68 -11.36
CA SER A 121 7.94 -20.13 -11.63
C SER A 121 7.93 -20.43 -13.12
N SER A 122 7.11 -19.73 -13.91
CA SER A 122 7.14 -19.86 -15.37
C SER A 122 8.49 -19.46 -15.97
N LEU A 123 9.09 -18.38 -15.50
CA LEU A 123 10.42 -17.94 -15.95
C LEU A 123 11.49 -19.00 -15.69
N GLU A 124 11.46 -19.64 -14.52
CA GLU A 124 12.36 -20.75 -14.19
C GLU A 124 12.16 -21.93 -15.15
N THR A 125 10.91 -22.34 -15.39
CA THR A 125 10.59 -23.39 -16.36
C THR A 125 11.10 -23.06 -17.76
N TYR A 126 10.93 -21.81 -18.23
CA TYR A 126 11.43 -21.40 -19.54
C TYR A 126 12.97 -21.33 -19.60
N LYS A 127 13.65 -20.97 -18.50
CA LYS A 127 15.12 -21.03 -18.43
C LYS A 127 15.63 -22.47 -18.52
N ASP A 128 14.97 -23.41 -17.86
CA ASP A 128 15.33 -24.83 -17.94
C ASP A 128 15.07 -25.42 -19.32
N ALA A 129 13.95 -25.06 -19.94
CA ALA A 129 13.63 -25.43 -21.32
C ALA A 129 14.69 -24.87 -22.30
N LEU A 130 15.05 -23.59 -22.16
CA LEU A 130 16.09 -22.94 -22.97
C LEU A 130 17.45 -23.64 -22.82
N ASN A 131 17.86 -23.95 -21.59
CA ASN A 131 19.10 -24.69 -21.34
C ASN A 131 19.09 -26.09 -21.96
N THR A 132 17.93 -26.73 -22.03
CA THR A 132 17.76 -28.03 -22.69
C THR A 132 17.84 -27.89 -24.21
N GLN A 133 17.15 -26.91 -24.79
CA GLN A 133 17.20 -26.65 -26.24
C GLN A 133 18.59 -26.22 -26.71
N ARG A 134 19.33 -25.42 -25.93
CA ARG A 134 20.72 -25.06 -26.24
C ARG A 134 21.63 -26.29 -26.30
N ARG A 135 21.48 -27.22 -25.35
CA ARG A 135 22.23 -28.50 -25.38
C ARG A 135 21.85 -29.36 -26.58
N ASN A 136 20.58 -29.40 -26.95
CA ASN A 136 20.11 -30.15 -28.11
C ASN A 136 20.64 -29.53 -29.42
N LEU A 137 20.63 -28.20 -29.55
CA LEU A 137 21.21 -27.49 -30.68
C LEU A 137 22.71 -27.78 -30.80
N GLU A 138 23.44 -27.80 -29.69
CA GLU A 138 24.87 -28.11 -29.68
C GLU A 138 25.14 -29.54 -30.18
N SER A 139 24.37 -30.51 -29.68
CA SER A 139 24.46 -31.90 -30.14
C SER A 139 24.11 -32.06 -31.63
N ALA A 140 23.11 -31.33 -32.13
CA ALA A 140 22.75 -31.31 -33.53
C ALA A 140 23.88 -30.73 -34.41
N LYS A 141 24.52 -29.64 -33.96
CA LYS A 141 25.69 -29.06 -34.65
C LYS A 141 26.86 -30.02 -34.71
N GLU A 142 27.20 -30.66 -33.59
CA GLU A 142 28.27 -31.66 -33.51
C GLU A 142 28.01 -32.84 -34.46
N THR A 143 26.75 -33.27 -34.57
CA THR A 143 26.34 -34.34 -35.48
C THR A 143 26.54 -33.93 -36.94
N LEU A 144 26.11 -32.72 -37.30
CA LEU A 144 26.30 -32.17 -38.64
C LEU A 144 27.79 -31.99 -38.98
N GLU A 145 28.61 -31.54 -38.03
CA GLU A 145 30.06 -31.42 -38.19
C GLU A 145 30.72 -32.79 -38.42
N ASN A 146 30.36 -33.80 -37.63
CA ASN A 146 30.83 -35.16 -37.81
C ASN A 146 30.43 -35.76 -39.16
N MET A 147 29.23 -35.45 -39.67
CA MET A 147 28.80 -35.83 -41.02
C MET A 147 29.64 -35.16 -42.10
N ARG A 148 29.90 -33.85 -41.98
CA ARG A 148 30.75 -33.10 -42.91
C ARG A 148 32.17 -33.66 -42.93
N LYS A 149 32.78 -33.87 -41.75
CA LYS A 149 34.12 -34.44 -41.63
C LYS A 149 34.23 -35.82 -42.27
N LYS A 150 33.25 -36.70 -42.05
CA LYS A 150 33.21 -38.02 -42.68
C LYS A 150 33.02 -37.97 -44.20
N ARG A 151 32.28 -36.97 -44.71
CA ARG A 151 32.16 -36.72 -46.15
C ARG A 151 33.51 -36.29 -46.73
N ASP A 152 34.20 -35.38 -46.08
CA ASP A 152 35.48 -34.82 -46.53
C ASP A 152 36.61 -35.87 -46.44
N GLU A 153 36.61 -36.72 -45.41
CA GLU A 153 37.53 -37.86 -45.28
C GLU A 153 37.25 -38.99 -46.29
N ALA A 154 36.06 -39.06 -46.88
CA ALA A 154 35.65 -40.09 -47.84
C ALA A 154 36.06 -39.80 -49.29
N GLU A 155 36.84 -38.74 -49.57
CA GLU A 155 37.32 -38.40 -50.92
C GLU A 155 38.24 -39.46 -51.58
N THR A 156 38.54 -40.60 -50.93
CA THR A 156 39.39 -41.66 -51.51
C THR A 156 38.86 -43.10 -51.47
N MET A 157 37.54 -43.34 -51.29
CA MET A 157 37.00 -44.70 -51.54
C MET A 157 35.51 -44.71 -51.87
N ARG A 158 35.22 -44.91 -53.15
CA ARG A 158 33.89 -45.25 -53.67
C ARG A 158 33.48 -46.63 -53.11
N ASN A 159 32.32 -46.70 -52.46
CA ASN A 159 31.58 -47.90 -51.98
C ASN A 159 31.71 -48.37 -50.51
N VAL A 160 31.56 -47.51 -49.49
CA VAL A 160 31.16 -48.02 -48.15
C VAL A 160 30.08 -47.16 -47.50
N GLY A 161 28.89 -47.77 -47.40
CA GLY A 161 27.80 -47.58 -46.43
C GLY A 161 27.66 -46.24 -45.72
N LEU A 162 26.58 -45.53 -46.07
CA LEU A 162 25.96 -44.46 -45.29
C LEU A 162 26.05 -44.75 -43.78
N GLY A 163 26.73 -43.86 -43.06
CA GLY A 163 26.92 -43.97 -41.63
C GLY A 163 25.59 -43.89 -40.88
N LEU A 164 25.32 -44.90 -40.06
CA LEU A 164 24.30 -44.85 -39.01
C LEU A 164 24.65 -43.69 -38.07
N LEU A 165 23.83 -42.65 -38.01
CA LEU A 165 23.96 -41.60 -37.01
C LEU A 165 22.62 -41.45 -36.30
N VAL A 166 22.68 -41.42 -34.97
CA VAL A 166 21.53 -41.22 -34.10
C VAL A 166 21.33 -39.71 -33.99
N ILE A 167 20.36 -39.15 -34.71
CA ILE A 167 19.94 -37.77 -34.50
C ILE A 167 18.87 -37.75 -33.40
N PRO A 168 19.05 -36.97 -32.34
CA PRO A 168 17.93 -36.59 -31.50
C PRO A 168 17.03 -35.64 -32.31
N PHE A 169 15.86 -36.12 -32.74
CA PHE A 169 14.88 -35.23 -33.38
C PHE A 169 14.38 -34.17 -32.39
N VAL A 170 14.29 -32.96 -32.92
CA VAL A 170 13.81 -31.75 -32.26
C VAL A 170 12.31 -31.89 -32.01
N GLY A 171 11.90 -31.66 -30.77
CA GLY A 171 10.50 -31.58 -30.37
C GLY A 171 10.18 -32.45 -29.16
N TRP A 172 10.13 -31.82 -27.98
CA TRP A 172 9.26 -32.30 -26.92
C TRP A 172 8.74 -31.13 -26.06
N VAL A 173 7.42 -30.96 -26.14
CA VAL A 173 6.66 -30.58 -24.96
C VAL A 173 6.81 -31.75 -23.98
N VAL A 174 7.47 -31.49 -22.86
CA VAL A 174 7.56 -32.27 -21.61
C VAL A 174 7.02 -33.71 -21.68
N GLY A 175 7.94 -34.68 -21.75
CA GLY A 175 7.65 -36.10 -21.48
C GLY A 175 8.00 -37.02 -22.64
N SER A 176 8.74 -38.10 -22.33
CA SER A 176 9.25 -39.15 -23.24
C SER A 176 10.29 -38.71 -24.27
N GLY A 177 11.56 -38.98 -23.98
CA GLY A 177 12.63 -38.98 -24.97
C GLY A 177 12.54 -40.24 -25.82
N LEU A 178 12.42 -40.09 -27.13
CA LEU A 178 12.56 -41.18 -28.09
C LEU A 178 13.81 -40.95 -28.92
N ALA A 179 14.78 -41.85 -28.77
CA ALA A 179 15.86 -42.05 -29.72
C ALA A 179 15.39 -43.09 -30.74
N ILE A 180 15.13 -42.67 -31.99
CA ILE A 180 14.89 -43.59 -33.11
C ILE A 180 16.12 -43.56 -33.99
N GLY A 181 16.78 -44.72 -34.13
CA GLY A 181 17.92 -44.90 -35.03
C GLY A 181 17.42 -45.11 -36.47
N GLY A 182 17.84 -44.24 -37.39
CA GLY A 182 17.59 -44.35 -38.82
C GLY A 182 18.79 -43.81 -39.62
N ALA A 183 18.87 -44.16 -40.91
CA ALA A 183 19.81 -43.51 -41.82
C ALA A 183 19.30 -42.10 -42.12
N ILE A 184 20.18 -41.10 -42.02
CA ILE A 184 19.85 -39.69 -42.10
C ILE A 184 20.91 -39.05 -42.97
N ASP A 185 20.51 -38.28 -43.96
CA ASP A 185 21.43 -37.57 -44.84
C ASP A 185 21.81 -36.20 -44.29
N MET A 186 22.74 -35.53 -44.98
CA MET A 186 23.32 -34.28 -44.51
C MET A 186 22.34 -33.09 -44.61
N ASP A 187 21.39 -33.15 -45.54
CA ASP A 187 20.36 -32.11 -45.71
C ASP A 187 19.37 -32.19 -44.56
N GLN A 188 18.92 -33.40 -44.21
CA GLN A 188 18.03 -33.63 -43.06
C GLN A 188 18.71 -33.27 -41.71
N ALA A 189 20.02 -33.45 -41.59
CA ALA A 189 20.78 -33.00 -40.42
C ALA A 189 20.92 -31.47 -40.36
N SER A 190 21.02 -30.78 -41.51
CA SER A 190 21.03 -29.32 -41.58
C SER A 190 19.68 -28.73 -41.16
N ASP A 191 18.58 -29.26 -41.68
CA ASP A 191 17.22 -28.85 -41.33
C ASP A 191 16.94 -29.00 -39.82
N ALA A 192 17.48 -30.06 -39.20
CA ALA A 192 17.37 -30.27 -37.76
C ALA A 192 18.10 -29.18 -36.95
N VAL A 193 19.27 -28.71 -37.40
CA VAL A 193 20.00 -27.61 -36.77
C VAL A 193 19.23 -26.30 -36.88
N ASP A 194 18.66 -26.00 -38.05
CA ASP A 194 17.88 -24.78 -38.26
C ASP A 194 16.59 -24.77 -37.43
N THR A 195 15.91 -25.92 -37.32
CA THR A 195 14.75 -26.10 -36.45
C THR A 195 15.11 -25.92 -34.98
N ALA A 196 16.18 -26.57 -34.51
CA ALA A 196 16.65 -26.42 -33.13
C ALA A 196 17.04 -24.97 -32.80
N ARG A 197 17.60 -24.24 -33.77
CA ARG A 197 17.94 -22.82 -33.62
C ARG A 197 16.68 -21.96 -33.48
N SER A 198 15.68 -22.18 -34.33
CA SER A 198 14.40 -21.47 -34.22
C SER A 198 13.69 -21.73 -32.89
N GLU A 199 13.81 -22.93 -32.33
CA GLU A 199 13.27 -23.25 -31.01
C GLU A 199 13.99 -22.51 -29.87
N VAL A 200 15.34 -22.43 -29.92
CA VAL A 200 16.14 -21.64 -28.98
C VAL A 200 15.73 -20.17 -29.04
N ASP A 201 15.65 -19.59 -30.23
CA ASP A 201 15.29 -18.17 -30.42
C ASP A 201 13.88 -17.88 -29.86
N SER A 202 12.92 -18.79 -30.09
CA SER A 202 11.57 -18.70 -29.53
C SER A 202 11.56 -18.76 -28.00
N CYS A 203 12.35 -19.65 -27.41
CA CYS A 203 12.45 -19.78 -25.95
C CYS A 203 13.17 -18.59 -25.30
N GLU A 204 14.20 -18.04 -25.93
CA GLU A 204 14.88 -16.81 -25.49
C GLU A 204 13.92 -15.61 -25.47
N SER A 205 13.06 -15.50 -26.49
CA SER A 205 12.01 -14.48 -26.55
C SER A 205 11.01 -14.61 -25.39
N GLN A 206 10.62 -15.84 -25.04
CA GLN A 206 9.75 -16.10 -23.89
C GLN A 206 10.44 -15.76 -22.57
N VAL A 207 11.69 -16.19 -22.35
CA VAL A 207 12.49 -15.81 -21.17
C VAL A 207 12.55 -14.29 -21.02
N THR A 208 12.82 -13.56 -22.11
CA THR A 208 12.87 -12.09 -22.10
C THR A 208 11.52 -11.48 -21.70
N THR A 209 10.42 -11.98 -22.27
CA THR A 209 9.06 -11.53 -21.94
C THR A 209 8.74 -11.74 -20.47
N TYR A 210 9.04 -12.90 -19.91
CA TYR A 210 8.77 -13.22 -18.51
C TYR A 210 9.69 -12.45 -17.55
N CYS A 211 10.95 -12.20 -17.92
CA CYS A 211 11.83 -11.28 -17.19
C CYS A 211 11.22 -9.88 -17.07
N ASN A 212 10.74 -9.31 -18.20
CA ASN A 212 10.11 -7.99 -18.21
C ASN A 212 8.86 -7.95 -17.31
N LYS A 213 8.01 -8.96 -17.37
CA LYS A 213 6.84 -9.08 -16.48
C LYS A 213 7.25 -9.14 -15.01
N VAL A 214 8.27 -9.93 -14.66
CA VAL A 214 8.77 -10.00 -13.27
C VAL A 214 9.21 -8.62 -12.79
N SER A 215 9.96 -7.87 -13.60
CA SER A 215 10.40 -6.51 -13.25
C SER A 215 9.23 -5.53 -13.09
N GLU A 216 8.23 -5.59 -13.98
CA GLU A 216 7.02 -4.77 -13.90
C GLU A 216 6.24 -5.03 -12.59
N PHE A 217 5.98 -6.30 -12.27
CA PHE A 217 5.27 -6.67 -11.04
C PHE A 217 6.05 -6.31 -9.77
N GLN A 218 7.38 -6.43 -9.79
CA GLN A 218 8.22 -5.94 -8.69
C GLN A 218 8.05 -4.44 -8.47
N SER A 219 8.04 -3.65 -9.55
CA SER A 219 7.80 -2.21 -9.46
C SER A 219 6.40 -1.88 -8.93
N LEU A 220 5.37 -2.60 -9.38
CA LEU A 220 3.99 -2.43 -8.89
C LEU A 220 3.88 -2.76 -7.39
N ILE A 221 4.52 -3.83 -6.92
CA ILE A 221 4.58 -4.20 -5.51
C ILE A 221 5.24 -3.10 -4.69
N SER A 222 6.42 -2.61 -5.09
CA SER A 222 7.11 -1.53 -4.38
C SER A 222 6.34 -0.21 -4.38
N LYS A 223 5.47 0.03 -5.37
CA LYS A 223 4.54 1.17 -5.36
C LYS A 223 3.43 0.94 -4.35
N ALA A 224 2.78 -0.23 -4.37
CA ALA A 224 1.70 -0.56 -3.43
C ALA A 224 2.17 -0.55 -1.96
N GLU A 225 3.37 -1.06 -1.67
CA GLU A 225 3.98 -1.01 -0.32
C GLU A 225 4.14 0.44 0.18
N ARG A 226 4.60 1.35 -0.69
CA ARG A 226 4.72 2.78 -0.36
C ARG A 226 3.36 3.43 -0.12
N GLU A 227 2.35 3.10 -0.92
CA GLU A 227 0.99 3.59 -0.72
C GLU A 227 0.41 3.10 0.62
N ILE A 228 0.65 1.85 1.01
CA ILE A 228 0.24 1.32 2.31
C ILE A 228 0.94 2.07 3.46
N GLN A 229 2.24 2.33 3.34
CA GLN A 229 2.99 3.10 4.34
C GLN A 229 2.47 4.54 4.49
N ASP A 230 2.12 5.21 3.39
CA ASP A 230 1.50 6.54 3.43
C ASP A 230 0.14 6.52 4.13
N VAL A 231 -0.70 5.52 3.85
CA VAL A 231 -1.98 5.34 4.53
C VAL A 231 -1.79 5.07 6.02
N ASP A 232 -0.81 4.23 6.39
CA ASP A 232 -0.48 3.92 7.78
C ASP A 232 -0.02 5.17 8.55
N HIS A 233 0.80 6.00 7.91
CA HIS A 233 1.21 7.28 8.46
C HIS A 233 0.01 8.21 8.70
N LYS A 234 -0.93 8.29 7.75
CA LYS A 234 -2.16 9.09 7.90
C LYS A 234 -3.08 8.59 9.00
N ILE A 235 -3.18 7.27 9.19
CA ILE A 235 -3.92 6.68 10.31
C ILE A 235 -3.30 7.13 11.63
N HIS A 236 -1.98 6.97 11.79
CA HIS A 236 -1.28 7.42 13.01
C HIS A 236 -1.43 8.92 13.28
N GLN A 237 -1.43 9.75 12.24
CA GLN A 237 -1.70 11.18 12.39
C GLN A 237 -3.14 11.49 12.81
N THR A 238 -4.10 10.66 12.38
CA THR A 238 -5.53 10.82 12.74
C THR A 238 -5.76 10.34 14.17
N ASP A 239 -5.17 9.20 14.55
CA ASP A 239 -5.21 8.67 15.92
C ASP A 239 -4.57 9.65 16.93
N ALA A 240 -3.53 10.37 16.54
CA ALA A 240 -2.91 11.39 17.39
C ALA A 240 -3.74 12.67 17.58
N LYS A 241 -4.82 12.84 16.79
CA LYS A 241 -5.73 13.99 16.85
C LYS A 241 -7.05 13.68 17.56
N LEU A 242 -7.36 12.39 17.77
CA LEU A 242 -8.45 11.90 18.60
C LEU A 242 -8.00 11.81 20.06
#